data_AF-A0A7X1TYS8-F1
#
_entry.id   AF-A0A7X1TYS8-F1
#
_cell.length_a   1.000
_cell.length_b   1.000
_cell.length_c   1.000
_cell.angle_alpha   90.00
_cell.angle_beta   90.00
_cell.angle_gamma   90.00
#
_symmetry.space_group_name_H-M   'P 1'
#
loop_
_entity.id
_entity.type
_entity.pdbx_description
1 polymer ?
#
loop_
_entity_poly.entity_id
_entity_poly.type
_entity_poly.pdbx_seq_one_letter_code
_entity_poly.pdbx_strand_id
1 'polypeptide(L)' 'MVVTPSGKALGADISGIDLANPVDDHSLRRIIEAWHDHLVLRFRSQDISEAAFVRFGKVSG' A
#
# COMPACT_ATOMS: atom_id res chain seq x y z
N MET A 1 8.83 -2.22 4.70
CA MET A 1 7.95 -1.12 4.25
C MET A 1 8.34 0.21 4.90
N VAL A 2 8.33 1.30 4.14
CA VAL A 2 8.57 2.68 4.62
C VAL A 2 7.41 3.57 4.15
N VAL A 3 6.99 4.52 4.99
CA VAL A 3 5.93 5.50 4.70
C VAL A 3 6.59 6.87 4.58
N THR A 4 6.45 7.52 3.43
CA THR A 4 6.99 8.87 3.20
C THR A 4 5.83 9.81 2.89
N PRO A 5 5.47 10.74 3.79
CA PRO A 5 4.40 11.71 3.53
C PRO A 5 4.64 12.49 2.24
N SER A 6 3.58 12.79 1.50
CA SER A 6 3.66 13.50 0.21
C SER A 6 4.13 14.95 0.33
N GLY A 7 4.17 15.49 1.55
CA GLY A 7 4.39 16.91 1.82
C GLY A 7 3.19 17.81 1.48
N LYS A 8 2.03 17.22 1.19
CA LYS A 8 0.74 17.93 0.97
C LYS A 8 -0.25 17.57 2.08
N ALA A 9 -1.45 18.15 2.00
CA ALA A 9 -2.50 17.95 3.00
C ALA A 9 -2.87 16.47 3.18
N LEU A 10 -2.78 15.66 2.11
CA LEU A 10 -3.07 14.24 2.12
C LEU A 10 -2.01 13.46 1.33
N GLY A 11 -1.85 12.20 1.71
CA GLY A 11 -1.18 11.15 0.96
C GLY A 11 0.25 10.82 1.38
N ALA A 12 0.68 9.60 1.06
CA ALA A 12 2.04 9.11 1.31
C ALA A 12 2.53 8.15 0.21
N ASP A 13 3.83 8.19 -0.07
CA ASP A 13 4.54 7.18 -0.86
C ASP A 13 4.89 5.97 0.04
N ILE A 14 4.59 4.77 -0.44
CA ILE A 14 4.92 3.51 0.22
C ILE A 14 6.00 2.78 -0.58
N SER A 15 7.06 2.35 0.12
CA SER A 15 8.18 1.60 -0.46
C SER A 15 8.58 0.40 0.39
N GLY A 16 9.39 -0.51 -0.17
CA GLY A 16 9.84 -1.72 0.53
C GLY A 16 8.71 -2.71 0.79
N ILE A 17 7.79 -2.82 -0.16
CA ILE A 17 6.73 -3.82 -0.24
C ILE A 17 6.51 -4.21 -1.71
N ASP A 18 6.21 -5.47 -1.92
CA ASP A 18 5.89 -6.04 -3.23
C ASP A 18 4.42 -6.51 -3.23
N LEU A 19 3.59 -5.86 -4.03
CA LEU A 19 2.17 -6.17 -4.16
C LEU A 19 1.88 -7.31 -5.16
N ALA A 20 2.88 -7.73 -5.94
CA ALA A 20 2.75 -8.88 -6.84
C ALA A 20 2.51 -10.18 -6.07
N ASN A 21 2.98 -10.24 -4.82
CA ASN A 21 2.86 -11.39 -3.93
C ASN A 21 1.85 -11.14 -2.78
N PRO A 22 1.42 -12.19 -2.06
CA PRO A 22 0.64 -12.01 -0.83
C PRO A 22 1.41 -11.17 0.19
N VAL A 23 0.73 -10.17 0.75
CA VAL A 23 1.27 -9.31 1.81
C VAL A 23 1.04 -9.99 3.15
N ASP A 24 2.06 -10.05 4.00
CA ASP A 24 1.94 -10.60 5.35
C ASP A 24 1.09 -9.70 6.26
N ASP A 25 0.48 -10.28 7.31
CA ASP A 25 -0.43 -9.57 8.22
C ASP A 25 0.18 -8.34 8.88
N HIS A 26 1.48 -8.38 9.20
CA HIS A 26 2.15 -7.25 9.84
C HIS A 26 2.28 -6.09 8.85
N SER A 27 2.75 -6.34 7.62
CA SER A 27 2.81 -5.34 6.56
C SER A 27 1.41 -4.80 6.22
N LEU A 28 0.39 -5.66 6.20
CA LEU A 28 -0.99 -5.29 5.92
C LEU A 28 -1.55 -4.30 6.94
N ARG A 29 -1.36 -4.57 8.24
CA ARG A 29 -1.78 -3.67 9.32
C ARG A 29 -1.16 -2.30 9.16
N ARG A 30 0.13 -2.22 8.87
CA ARG A 30 0.80 -0.94 8.67
C ARG A 30 0.29 -0.19 7.44
N ILE A 31 -0.09 -0.88 6.36
CA ILE A 31 -0.71 -0.25 5.18
C ILE A 31 -2.05 0.38 5.59
N ILE A 32 -2.86 -0.32 6.38
CA ILE A 32 -4.16 0.18 6.84
C ILE A 32 -3.97 1.39 7.77
N GLU A 33 -3.03 1.33 8.71
CA GLU A 33 -2.67 2.47 9.58
C GLU A 33 -2.24 3.69 8.74
N ALA A 34 -1.30 3.50 7.81
CA ALA A 34 -0.87 4.57 6.92
C ALA A 34 -2.02 5.12 6.06
N TRP A 35 -2.98 4.27 5.68
CA TRP A 35 -4.14 4.70 4.93
C TRP A 35 -5.06 5.58 5.77
N HIS A 36 -5.31 5.23 7.04
CA HIS A 36 -6.07 6.10 7.96
C HIS A 36 -5.38 7.46 8.17
N ASP A 37 -4.05 7.47 8.29
CA ASP A 37 -3.28 8.70 8.57
C ASP A 37 -3.15 9.61 7.34
N HIS A 38 -3.08 9.03 6.14
CA HIS A 38 -2.73 9.76 4.93
C HIS A 38 -3.83 9.78 3.86
N LEU A 39 -4.90 9.00 4.00
CA LEU A 39 -6.07 8.87 3.12
C LEU A 39 -5.80 8.37 1.69
N VAL A 40 -4.61 8.60 1.14
CA VAL A 40 -4.21 8.16 -0.21
C VAL A 40 -2.79 7.59 -0.15
N LEU A 41 -2.62 6.32 -0.54
CA LEU A 41 -1.31 5.68 -0.59
C LEU A 41 -0.87 5.48 -2.03
N ARG A 42 0.38 5.84 -2.34
CA ARG A 42 1.00 5.61 -3.64
C ARG A 42 2.09 4.55 -3.54
N PHE A 43 1.93 3.49 -4.32
CA PHE A 43 2.93 2.44 -4.49
C PHE A 43 3.55 2.60 -5.88
N ARG A 44 4.88 2.66 -5.97
CA ARG A 44 5.60 2.80 -7.25
C ARG A 44 6.35 1.54 -7.61
N SER A 45 6.71 1.44 -8.89
CA SER A 45 7.54 0.36 -9.44
C SER A 45 6.99 -1.04 -9.13
N GLN A 46 5.67 -1.19 -9.24
CA GLN A 46 4.98 -2.48 -9.05
C GLN A 46 4.75 -3.09 -10.42
N ASP A 47 5.30 -4.29 -10.64
CA ASP A 47 4.92 -5.16 -11.75
C ASP A 47 3.86 -6.14 -11.23
N ILE A 48 2.59 -5.78 -11.42
CA ILE A 48 1.46 -6.49 -10.81
C ILE A 48 0.56 -7.06 -11.89
N SER A 49 0.29 -8.37 -11.82
CA SER A 49 -0.71 -9.01 -12.66
C SER A 49 -2.12 -8.59 -12.24
N GLU A 50 -3.10 -8.72 -13.13
CA GLU A 50 -4.51 -8.44 -12.81
C GLU A 50 -4.99 -9.25 -11.61
N ALA A 51 -4.65 -10.54 -11.54
CA ALA A 51 -5.00 -11.40 -10.42
C ALA A 51 -4.40 -10.92 -9.09
N ALA A 52 -3.15 -10.43 -9.12
CA ALA A 52 -2.51 -9.87 -7.95
C ALA A 52 -3.13 -8.52 -7.53
N PHE A 53 -3.49 -7.68 -8.50
CA PHE A 53 -4.18 -6.41 -8.25
C PHE A 53 -5.55 -6.62 -7.60
N VAL A 54 -6.36 -7.55 -8.11
CA VAL A 54 -7.65 -7.91 -7.51
C VAL A 54 -7.48 -8.52 -6.13
N ARG A 55 -6.47 -9.38 -5.91
CA ARG A 55 -6.16 -9.95 -4.60
C ARG A 55 -5.86 -8.84 -3.58
N PHE A 56 -4.98 -7.90 -3.94
CA PHE A 56 -4.65 -6.78 -3.06
C PHE A 56 -5.83 -5.85 -2.83
N GLY A 57 -6.64 -5.55 -3.86
CA GLY A 57 -7.82 -4.68 -3.74
C GLY A 57 -8.92 -5.21 -2.80
N LYS A 58 -8.93 -6.51 -2.49
CA LYS A 58 -9.85 -7.09 -1.51
C LYS A 58 -9.51 -6.76 -0.05
N VAL A 59 -8.32 -6.23 0.20
CA VAL A 59 -7.88 -5.81 1.55
C VAL A 59 -8.71 -4.65 2.09
N SER A 60 -9.29 -3.83 1.21
CA SER A 60 -10.10 -2.67 1.59
C SER A 60 -11.59 -2.98 1.82
N GLY A 61 -11.99 -4.25 1.82
CA GLY A 61 -13.37 -4.71 2.00
C GLY A 61 -13.68 -5.17 3.41
#